data_AF-A0AAD4RBN6-F1
#
_entry.id   AF-A0AAD4RBN6-F1
#
_cell.length_a   1.000
_cell.length_b   1.000
_cell.length_c   1.000
_cell.angle_alpha   90.00
_cell.angle_beta   90.00
_cell.angle_gamma   90.00
#
_symmetry.space_group_name_H-M   'P 1'
#
loop_
_entity.id
_entity.type
_entity.pdbx_description
1 polymer ?
#
loop_
_entity_poly.entity_id
_entity_poly.type
_entity_poly.pdbx_seq_one_letter_code
_entity_poly.pdbx_strand_id
1 'polypeptide(L)'
;MPTEEEKEAFWLQQIRVKSVLLNLENTLREIVKRLHASNKIDGPSESTKSNKEKYSLLPRSGQDNLNVTVTLQDENVIQTDVNLKYAKSAVGYYRATANPDIQWKLTQIQDASNQCVRALEILLKGMKKYETAMASENASRANVETLILTILNSVKENVKQARSSLTLPKRKSLVELCQFQPIKSFNPPLPHDILLSYYIASAKLVCAAYQVVPKSNGVQTVTIYQAECRLPQIVEVVHYLNTAFSIAHDFLANYCMLKKPSINAA
;
A
#
# COMPACT_ATOMS: atom_id res chain seq x y z
N MET A 1 4.79 34.75 28.88
CA MET A 1 4.19 35.39 27.68
C MET A 1 5.06 34.99 26.50
N PRO A 2 4.46 34.63 25.35
CA PRO A 2 5.25 34.20 24.20
C PRO A 2 6.12 35.34 23.65
N THR A 3 7.32 35.02 23.19
CA THR A 3 8.26 35.99 22.57
C THR A 3 7.71 36.51 21.23
N GLU A 4 8.19 37.65 20.75
CA GLU A 4 7.78 38.16 19.42
C GLU A 4 8.15 37.16 18.30
N GLU A 5 9.28 36.48 18.43
CA GLU A 5 9.70 35.40 17.52
C GLU A 5 8.72 34.21 17.52
N GLU A 6 8.19 33.82 18.69
CA GLU A 6 7.17 32.76 18.81
C GLU A 6 5.83 33.18 18.17
N LYS A 7 5.46 34.46 18.27
CA LYS A 7 4.25 34.99 17.63
C LYS A 7 4.38 35.01 16.11
N GLU A 8 5.52 35.47 15.59
CA GLU A 8 5.82 35.52 14.16
C GLU A 8 5.88 34.12 13.55
N ALA A 9 6.56 33.18 14.21
CA ALA A 9 6.63 31.80 13.77
C ALA A 9 5.26 31.12 13.70
N PHE A 10 4.38 31.40 14.68
CA PHE A 10 3.02 30.89 14.65
C PHE A 10 2.19 31.50 13.52
N TRP A 11 2.30 32.81 13.31
CA TRP A 11 1.62 33.50 12.20
C TRP A 11 2.06 32.93 10.85
N LEU A 12 3.36 32.71 10.66
CA LEU A 12 3.91 32.10 9.45
C LEU A 12 3.36 30.69 9.24
N GLN A 13 3.23 29.89 10.30
CA GLN A 13 2.63 28.55 10.19
C GLN A 13 1.16 28.60 9.79
N GLN A 14 0.38 29.56 10.30
CA GLN A 14 -1.03 29.73 9.93
C GLN A 14 -1.20 30.03 8.44
N ILE A 15 -0.33 30.88 7.87
CA ILE A 15 -0.32 31.16 6.42
C ILE A 15 -0.02 29.89 5.61
N ARG A 16 0.87 29.04 6.11
CA ARG A 16 1.27 27.81 5.41
C ARG A 16 0.21 26.71 5.44
N VAL A 17 -0.77 26.75 6.35
CA VAL A 17 -1.82 25.72 6.49
C VAL A 17 -2.51 25.47 5.15
N LYS A 18 -2.96 26.53 4.47
CA LYS A 18 -3.72 26.39 3.21
C LYS A 18 -2.89 25.70 2.13
N SER A 19 -1.61 26.07 1.99
CA SER A 19 -0.69 25.44 1.02
C SER A 19 -0.44 23.97 1.36
N VAL A 20 -0.27 23.64 2.64
CA VAL A 20 -0.05 22.25 3.10
C VAL A 20 -1.28 21.38 2.81
N LEU A 21 -2.48 21.86 3.11
CA LEU A 21 -3.72 21.13 2.84
C LEU A 21 -3.93 20.90 1.34
N LEU A 22 -3.69 21.91 0.50
CA LEU A 22 -3.80 21.80 -0.96
C LEU A 22 -2.76 20.84 -1.55
N ASN A 23 -1.51 20.91 -1.08
CA ASN A 23 -0.46 20.00 -1.52
C ASN A 23 -0.78 18.55 -1.16
N LEU A 24 -1.32 18.31 0.05
CA LEU A 24 -1.80 17.00 0.46
C LEU A 24 -2.98 16.52 -0.40
N GLU A 25 -3.92 17.40 -0.72
CA GLU A 25 -5.08 17.05 -1.56
C GLU A 25 -4.60 16.60 -2.95
N ASN A 26 -3.77 17.40 -3.61
CA ASN A 26 -3.24 17.09 -4.93
C ASN A 26 -2.47 15.75 -4.90
N THR A 27 -1.62 15.55 -3.89
CA THR A 27 -0.84 14.33 -3.73
C THR A 27 -1.74 13.10 -3.52
N LEU A 28 -2.75 13.20 -2.65
CA LEU A 28 -3.69 12.11 -2.38
C LEU A 28 -4.58 11.79 -3.59
N ARG A 29 -5.02 12.80 -4.35
CA ARG A 29 -5.79 12.60 -5.59
C ARG A 29 -4.97 11.84 -6.63
N GLU A 30 -3.69 12.16 -6.78
CA GLU A 30 -2.79 11.43 -7.68
C GLU A 30 -2.59 9.96 -7.27
N ILE A 31 -2.57 9.67 -5.96
CA ILE A 31 -2.53 8.30 -5.43
C ILE A 31 -3.84 7.56 -5.73
N VAL A 32 -4.98 8.17 -5.40
CA VAL A 32 -6.32 7.57 -5.58
C VAL A 32 -6.59 7.26 -7.05
N LYS A 33 -6.19 8.16 -7.96
CA LYS A 33 -6.24 7.95 -9.40
C LYS A 33 -5.41 6.75 -9.85
N ARG A 34 -4.16 6.67 -9.38
CA ARG A 34 -3.25 5.54 -9.67
C ARG A 34 -3.70 4.22 -9.05
N LEU A 35 -4.53 4.23 -8.02
CA LEU A 35 -5.12 3.02 -7.45
C LEU A 35 -6.51 2.71 -8.03
N HIS A 36 -6.89 3.37 -9.14
CA HIS A 36 -8.20 3.26 -9.80
C HIS A 36 -9.38 3.40 -8.83
N ALA A 37 -9.23 4.27 -7.83
CA ALA A 37 -10.17 4.43 -6.72
C ALA A 37 -10.92 5.77 -6.75
N SER A 38 -10.78 6.56 -7.82
CA SER A 38 -11.43 7.86 -7.98
C SER A 38 -12.96 7.79 -7.88
N ASN A 39 -13.55 6.68 -8.35
CA ASN A 39 -14.99 6.43 -8.25
C ASN A 39 -15.52 6.38 -6.80
N LYS A 40 -14.66 6.10 -5.82
CA LYS A 40 -15.02 6.09 -4.39
C LYS A 40 -15.10 7.50 -3.79
N ILE A 41 -14.62 8.53 -4.49
CA ILE A 41 -14.56 9.91 -4.00
C ILE A 41 -15.51 10.82 -4.79
N ASP A 42 -15.37 10.85 -6.12
CA ASP A 42 -16.03 11.83 -6.98
C ASP A 42 -17.21 11.22 -7.79
N GLY A 43 -17.59 9.96 -7.50
CA GLY A 43 -18.60 9.22 -8.27
C GLY A 43 -18.04 8.58 -9.56
N PRO A 44 -18.85 7.84 -10.33
CA PRO A 44 -18.38 7.16 -11.53
C PRO A 44 -17.80 8.17 -12.55
N SER A 45 -16.49 8.07 -12.79
CA SER A 45 -15.78 8.83 -13.81
C SER A 45 -15.53 7.92 -15.03
N GLU A 46 -15.77 8.44 -16.24
CA GLU A 46 -15.55 7.71 -17.50
C GLU A 46 -14.07 7.37 -17.79
N SER A 47 -13.13 7.81 -16.95
CA SER A 47 -11.69 7.83 -17.24
C SER A 47 -10.85 6.68 -16.67
N THR A 48 -11.37 5.84 -15.77
CA THR A 48 -10.64 4.67 -15.23
C THR A 48 -11.06 3.39 -15.95
N LYS A 49 -10.54 3.18 -17.17
CA LYS A 49 -10.60 1.85 -17.80
C LYS A 49 -9.60 0.94 -17.08
N SER A 50 -10.07 -0.14 -16.48
CA SER A 50 -9.19 -1.16 -15.89
C SER A 50 -8.40 -1.84 -17.00
N ASN A 51 -7.08 -1.62 -17.01
CA ASN A 51 -6.21 -2.23 -18.00
C ASN A 51 -5.73 -3.60 -17.51
N LYS A 52 -5.61 -4.55 -18.42
CA LYS A 52 -5.01 -5.86 -18.14
C LYS A 52 -3.55 -5.81 -18.51
N GLU A 53 -2.67 -6.05 -17.55
CA GLU A 53 -1.22 -5.95 -17.73
C GLU A 53 -0.54 -7.27 -17.41
N LYS A 54 0.39 -7.68 -18.29
CA LYS A 54 1.11 -8.93 -18.17
C LYS A 54 2.51 -8.68 -17.63
N TYR A 55 2.88 -9.42 -16.60
CA TYR A 55 4.14 -9.32 -15.87
C TYR A 55 4.87 -10.65 -15.84
N SER A 56 6.18 -10.62 -16.12
CA SER A 56 7.07 -11.76 -15.92
C SER A 56 7.85 -11.58 -14.63
N LEU A 57 7.70 -12.52 -13.71
CA LEU A 57 8.36 -12.54 -12.40
C LEU A 57 9.64 -13.36 -12.53
N LEU A 58 10.75 -12.75 -12.09
CA LEU A 58 12.08 -13.34 -12.20
C LEU A 58 12.52 -13.94 -10.86
N PRO A 59 13.26 -15.06 -10.85
CA PRO A 59 13.75 -15.67 -9.63
C PRO A 59 14.66 -14.71 -8.82
N ARG A 60 14.44 -14.62 -7.51
CA ARG A 60 15.22 -13.74 -6.64
C ARG A 60 16.70 -14.15 -6.50
N SER A 61 16.98 -15.45 -6.58
CA SER A 61 18.35 -15.99 -6.46
C SER A 61 19.13 -16.02 -7.77
N GLY A 62 18.53 -15.56 -8.88
CA GLY A 62 19.11 -15.68 -10.23
C GLY A 62 19.15 -17.11 -10.78
N GLN A 63 18.77 -18.12 -9.98
CA GLN A 63 18.62 -19.50 -10.42
C GLN A 63 17.23 -19.70 -11.02
N ASP A 64 17.14 -20.36 -12.17
CA ASP A 64 15.88 -20.65 -12.89
C ASP A 64 15.07 -21.77 -12.21
N ASN A 65 14.75 -21.56 -10.93
CA ASN A 65 14.01 -22.51 -10.10
C ASN A 65 12.51 -22.21 -10.10
N LEU A 66 12.11 -20.97 -10.38
CA LEU A 66 10.71 -20.54 -10.45
C LEU A 66 10.58 -19.36 -11.42
N ASN A 67 9.90 -19.58 -12.53
CA ASN A 67 9.50 -18.54 -13.48
C ASN A 67 7.97 -18.47 -13.49
N VAL A 68 7.44 -17.26 -13.34
CA VAL A 68 6.00 -17.05 -13.24
C VAL A 68 5.60 -15.90 -14.14
N THR A 69 4.54 -16.09 -14.90
CA THR A 69 3.87 -15.03 -15.64
C THR A 69 2.52 -14.76 -15.00
N VAL A 70 2.19 -13.49 -14.81
CA VAL A 70 0.94 -13.05 -14.17
C VAL A 70 0.28 -12.00 -15.05
N THR A 71 -1.03 -12.11 -15.26
CA THR A 71 -1.85 -11.01 -15.76
C THR A 71 -2.58 -10.37 -14.58
N LEU A 72 -2.33 -9.09 -14.36
CA LEU A 72 -3.02 -8.26 -13.36
C LEU A 72 -4.14 -7.46 -14.02
N GLN A 73 -5.25 -7.35 -13.30
CA GLN A 73 -6.31 -6.37 -13.55
C GLN A 73 -6.65 -5.71 -12.22
N ASP A 74 -6.32 -4.43 -12.10
CA ASP A 74 -6.44 -3.67 -10.84
C ASP A 74 -5.74 -4.39 -9.67
N GLU A 75 -6.47 -4.73 -8.60
CA GLU A 75 -5.93 -5.51 -7.48
C GLU A 75 -5.97 -7.04 -7.66
N ASN A 76 -6.34 -7.57 -8.83
CA ASN A 76 -6.55 -9.01 -9.03
C ASN A 76 -5.52 -9.62 -9.97
N VAL A 77 -4.92 -10.74 -9.57
CA VAL A 77 -4.29 -11.68 -10.51
C VAL A 77 -5.41 -12.45 -11.18
N ILE A 78 -5.60 -12.25 -12.48
CA ILE A 78 -6.68 -12.87 -13.26
C ILE A 78 -6.20 -14.06 -14.10
N GLN A 79 -4.89 -14.18 -14.28
CA GLN A 79 -4.27 -15.32 -14.95
C GLN A 79 -2.86 -15.49 -14.41
N THR A 80 -2.42 -16.73 -14.26
CA THR A 80 -1.03 -17.02 -13.93
C THR A 80 -0.55 -18.32 -14.55
N ASP A 81 0.65 -18.28 -15.09
CA ASP A 81 1.40 -19.41 -15.63
C ASP A 81 2.65 -19.62 -14.78
N VAL A 82 2.86 -20.84 -14.30
CA VAL A 82 3.93 -21.20 -13.37
C VAL A 82 4.81 -22.26 -14.00
N ASN A 83 6.12 -22.04 -13.98
CA ASN A 83 7.15 -23.01 -14.32
C ASN A 83 8.10 -23.15 -13.12
N LEU A 84 7.95 -24.24 -12.36
CA LEU A 84 8.67 -24.53 -11.13
C LEU A 84 9.60 -25.73 -11.35
N LYS A 85 10.86 -25.60 -10.98
CA LYS A 85 11.79 -26.75 -10.94
C LYS A 85 11.31 -27.72 -9.87
N TYR A 86 11.00 -28.94 -10.28
CA TYR A 86 10.37 -29.94 -9.41
C TYR A 86 10.91 -31.32 -9.75
N ALA A 87 11.82 -31.82 -8.92
CA ALA A 87 12.57 -33.05 -9.17
C ALA A 87 11.70 -34.32 -9.29
N LYS A 88 10.49 -34.33 -8.71
CA LYS A 88 9.54 -35.44 -8.82
C LYS A 88 8.76 -35.43 -10.15
N SER A 89 8.87 -34.36 -10.95
CA SER A 89 8.34 -34.34 -12.32
C SER A 89 9.25 -35.13 -13.24
N ALA A 90 8.69 -35.89 -14.18
CA ALA A 90 9.45 -36.64 -15.18
C ALA A 90 10.38 -35.76 -16.03
N VAL A 91 9.98 -34.50 -16.27
CA VAL A 91 10.75 -33.53 -17.07
C VAL A 91 11.59 -32.60 -16.18
N GLY A 92 11.62 -32.83 -14.86
CA GLY A 92 12.32 -32.00 -13.87
C GLY A 92 11.66 -30.65 -13.57
N TYR A 93 10.56 -30.33 -14.25
CA TYR A 93 9.77 -29.11 -14.06
C TYR A 93 8.28 -29.42 -13.95
N TYR A 94 7.61 -28.70 -13.08
CA TYR A 94 6.16 -28.59 -13.02
C TYR A 94 5.74 -27.32 -13.77
N ARG A 95 4.87 -27.49 -14.78
CA ARG A 95 4.32 -26.40 -15.58
C ARG A 95 2.81 -26.45 -15.48
N ALA A 96 2.20 -25.34 -15.10
CA ALA A 96 0.75 -25.25 -15.03
C ALA A 96 0.25 -23.83 -15.20
N THR A 97 -1.01 -23.74 -15.62
CA THR A 97 -1.74 -22.49 -15.78
C THR A 97 -2.96 -22.53 -14.87
N ALA A 98 -3.21 -21.41 -14.19
CA ALA A 98 -4.43 -21.20 -13.44
C ALA A 98 -5.65 -21.09 -14.37
N ASN A 99 -6.79 -21.65 -13.96
CA ASN A 99 -8.06 -21.42 -14.63
C ASN A 99 -8.36 -19.90 -14.66
N PRO A 100 -8.67 -19.32 -15.85
CA PRO A 100 -8.95 -17.89 -16.01
C PRO A 100 -10.19 -17.39 -15.25
N ASP A 101 -11.10 -18.29 -14.86
CA ASP A 101 -12.30 -17.92 -14.09
C ASP A 101 -12.00 -17.61 -12.61
N ILE A 102 -10.76 -17.86 -12.18
CA ILE A 102 -10.33 -17.69 -10.80
C ILE A 102 -9.45 -16.45 -10.69
N GLN A 103 -9.78 -15.60 -9.72
CA GLN A 103 -9.05 -14.36 -9.47
C GLN A 103 -8.43 -14.38 -8.08
N TRP A 104 -7.14 -14.05 -8.00
CA TRP A 104 -6.47 -13.83 -6.72
C TRP A 104 -6.48 -12.35 -6.38
N LYS A 105 -7.30 -11.99 -5.40
CA LYS A 105 -7.32 -10.62 -4.89
C LYS A 105 -6.09 -10.32 -4.05
N LEU A 106 -5.31 -9.33 -4.47
CA LEU A 106 -4.19 -8.76 -3.73
C LEU A 106 -4.73 -7.76 -2.71
N THR A 107 -5.16 -8.28 -1.56
CA THR A 107 -5.77 -7.49 -0.47
C THR A 107 -4.91 -6.31 -0.04
N GLN A 108 -3.59 -6.38 -0.17
CA GLN A 108 -2.67 -5.29 0.11
C GLN A 108 -2.90 -4.04 -0.74
N ILE A 109 -3.20 -4.21 -2.04
CA ILE A 109 -3.50 -3.09 -2.95
C ILE A 109 -4.86 -2.49 -2.58
N GLN A 110 -5.85 -3.35 -2.30
CA GLN A 110 -7.17 -2.90 -1.84
C GLN A 110 -7.09 -2.14 -0.51
N ASP A 111 -6.34 -2.65 0.46
CA ASP A 111 -6.15 -2.02 1.76
C ASP A 111 -5.49 -0.65 1.61
N ALA A 112 -4.44 -0.56 0.78
CA ALA A 112 -3.79 0.72 0.49
C ALA A 112 -4.76 1.72 -0.17
N SER A 113 -5.54 1.25 -1.16
CA SER A 113 -6.59 2.04 -1.82
C SER A 113 -7.59 2.60 -0.81
N ASN A 114 -8.13 1.76 0.07
CA ASN A 114 -9.12 2.16 1.08
C ASN A 114 -8.55 3.18 2.07
N GLN A 115 -7.30 3.00 2.50
CA GLN A 115 -6.62 3.95 3.40
C GLN A 115 -6.38 5.31 2.74
N CYS A 116 -6.02 5.33 1.45
CA CYS A 116 -5.82 6.59 0.71
C CYS A 116 -7.14 7.34 0.49
N VAL A 117 -8.21 6.61 0.15
CA VAL A 117 -9.56 7.16 0.04
C VAL A 117 -9.99 7.79 1.37
N ARG A 118 -9.84 7.05 2.47
CA ARG A 118 -10.17 7.56 3.81
C ARG A 118 -9.35 8.80 4.18
N ALA A 119 -8.05 8.81 3.87
CA ALA A 119 -7.19 9.97 4.10
C ALA A 119 -7.70 11.21 3.34
N LEU A 120 -8.06 11.03 2.06
CA LEU A 120 -8.57 12.11 1.21
C LEU A 120 -9.94 12.61 1.71
N GLU A 121 -10.85 11.72 2.09
CA GLU A 121 -12.15 12.13 2.66
C GLU A 121 -11.99 12.95 3.95
N ILE A 122 -11.11 12.52 4.85
CA ILE A 122 -10.80 13.24 6.09
C ILE A 122 -10.23 14.63 5.76
N LEU A 123 -9.32 14.70 4.79
CA LEU A 123 -8.72 15.96 4.36
C LEU A 123 -9.77 16.91 3.77
N LEU A 124 -10.58 16.46 2.81
CA LEU A 124 -11.60 17.28 2.15
C LEU A 124 -12.66 17.80 3.14
N LYS A 125 -13.13 16.93 4.05
CA LYS A 125 -14.05 17.33 5.12
C LYS A 125 -13.38 18.33 6.09
N GLY A 126 -12.10 18.09 6.38
CA GLY A 126 -11.29 18.96 7.23
C GLY A 126 -11.05 20.35 6.63
N MET A 127 -10.76 20.42 5.33
CA MET A 127 -10.58 21.67 4.59
C MET A 127 -11.83 22.52 4.60
N LYS A 128 -13.01 21.93 4.36
CA LYS A 128 -14.29 22.65 4.45
C LYS A 128 -14.52 23.23 5.86
N LYS A 129 -14.24 22.44 6.91
CA LYS A 129 -14.34 22.92 8.30
C LYS A 129 -13.36 24.04 8.60
N TYR A 130 -12.14 23.95 8.07
CA TYR A 130 -11.12 24.99 8.21
C TYR A 130 -11.58 26.30 7.54
N GLU A 131 -12.09 26.24 6.30
CA GLU A 131 -12.63 27.40 5.60
C GLU A 131 -13.80 28.05 6.36
N THR A 132 -14.73 27.25 6.87
CA THR A 132 -15.85 27.76 7.70
C THR A 132 -15.34 28.42 8.99
N ALA A 133 -14.33 27.84 9.64
CA ALA A 133 -13.77 28.42 10.85
C ALA A 133 -13.03 29.73 10.55
N MET A 134 -12.27 29.81 9.46
CA MET A 134 -11.57 31.03 9.06
C MET A 134 -12.51 32.16 8.62
N ALA A 135 -13.72 31.84 8.15
CA ALA A 135 -14.75 32.81 7.81
C ALA A 135 -15.59 33.28 9.01
N SER A 136 -15.44 32.65 10.18
CA SER A 136 -16.21 32.99 11.38
C SER A 136 -15.43 33.96 12.27
N GLU A 137 -16.03 35.11 12.59
CA GLU A 137 -15.46 36.10 13.51
C GLU A 137 -15.27 35.57 14.95
N ASN A 138 -15.99 34.49 15.31
CA ASN A 138 -15.97 33.88 16.64
C ASN A 138 -15.10 32.62 16.74
N ALA A 139 -14.40 32.22 15.67
CA ALA A 139 -13.57 31.02 15.71
C ALA A 139 -12.34 31.23 16.60
N SER A 140 -12.33 30.56 17.75
CA SER A 140 -11.13 30.54 18.60
C SER A 140 -9.95 29.91 17.86
N ARG A 141 -8.80 30.58 17.92
CA ARG A 141 -7.51 30.10 17.39
C ARG A 141 -7.17 28.68 17.88
N ALA A 142 -7.46 28.37 19.14
CA ALA A 142 -7.22 27.05 19.72
C ALA A 142 -8.06 25.95 19.05
N ASN A 143 -9.28 26.28 18.59
CA ASN A 143 -10.17 25.34 17.91
C ASN A 143 -9.68 25.06 16.48
N VAL A 144 -9.25 26.10 15.76
CA VAL A 144 -8.69 25.98 14.39
C VAL A 144 -7.41 25.15 14.40
N GLU A 145 -6.54 25.42 15.38
CA GLU A 145 -5.31 24.67 15.58
C GLU A 145 -5.59 23.18 15.85
N THR A 146 -6.45 22.88 16.82
CA THR A 146 -6.81 21.50 17.17
C THR A 146 -7.40 20.76 15.97
N LEU A 147 -8.22 21.44 15.17
CA LEU A 147 -8.76 20.90 13.92
C LEU A 147 -7.65 20.51 12.95
N ILE A 148 -6.70 21.42 12.65
CA ILE A 148 -5.61 21.17 11.71
C ILE A 148 -4.74 20.00 12.18
N LEU A 149 -4.35 20.00 13.45
CA LEU A 149 -3.52 18.93 14.02
C LEU A 149 -4.24 17.57 13.95
N THR A 150 -5.55 17.56 14.17
CA THR A 150 -6.37 16.34 14.08
C THR A 150 -6.43 15.82 12.63
N ILE A 151 -6.66 16.72 11.67
CA ILE A 151 -6.69 16.37 10.23
C ILE A 151 -5.33 15.79 9.81
N LEU A 152 -4.24 16.50 10.07
CA LEU A 152 -2.91 16.10 9.61
C LEU A 152 -2.41 14.82 10.28
N ASN A 153 -2.68 14.62 11.58
CA ASN A 153 -2.35 13.35 12.24
C ASN A 153 -3.15 12.19 11.64
N SER A 154 -4.45 12.38 11.40
CA SER A 154 -5.29 11.34 10.80
C SER A 154 -4.84 10.99 9.39
N VAL A 155 -4.56 11.99 8.55
CA VAL A 155 -4.03 11.79 7.18
C VAL A 155 -2.69 11.04 7.24
N LYS A 156 -1.75 11.49 8.08
CA LYS A 156 -0.44 10.85 8.26
C LYS A 156 -0.56 9.37 8.64
N GLU A 157 -1.43 9.02 9.59
CA GLU A 157 -1.60 7.62 10.00
C GLU A 157 -2.24 6.75 8.91
N ASN A 158 -3.24 7.26 8.18
CA ASN A 158 -3.83 6.52 7.04
C ASN A 158 -2.77 6.31 5.93
N VAL A 159 -1.99 7.35 5.58
CA VAL A 159 -0.90 7.26 4.59
C VAL A 159 0.16 6.24 5.02
N LYS A 160 0.54 6.25 6.31
CA LYS A 160 1.49 5.28 6.88
C LYS A 160 0.97 3.84 6.80
N GLN A 161 -0.32 3.63 7.09
CA GLN A 161 -0.97 2.32 6.95
C GLN A 161 -1.02 1.87 5.49
N ALA A 162 -1.38 2.76 4.56
CA ALA A 162 -1.39 2.48 3.13
C ALA A 162 -0.01 2.06 2.62
N ARG A 163 1.04 2.80 3.00
CA ARG A 163 2.44 2.46 2.66
C ARG A 163 2.82 1.10 3.21
N SER A 164 2.51 0.85 4.48
CA SER A 164 2.84 -0.42 5.15
C SER A 164 2.20 -1.61 4.43
N SER A 165 0.96 -1.49 3.95
CA SER A 165 0.30 -2.54 3.16
C SER A 165 1.06 -2.88 1.87
N LEU A 166 1.71 -1.92 1.21
CA LEU A 166 2.44 -2.10 -0.05
C LEU A 166 3.93 -2.43 0.13
N THR A 167 4.50 -2.15 1.31
CA THR A 167 5.93 -2.39 1.56
C THR A 167 6.18 -3.62 2.41
N LEU A 168 5.29 -3.95 3.34
CA LEU A 168 5.44 -5.06 4.27
C LEU A 168 4.57 -6.26 3.85
N PRO A 169 5.15 -7.44 3.63
CA PRO A 169 4.37 -8.62 3.26
C PRO A 169 3.52 -9.10 4.44
N LYS A 170 2.23 -9.35 4.19
CA LYS A 170 1.38 -10.09 5.13
C LYS A 170 1.69 -11.57 5.00
N ARG A 171 2.35 -12.16 6.00
CA ARG A 171 2.65 -13.59 6.02
C ARG A 171 1.37 -14.38 6.19
N LYS A 172 1.12 -15.35 5.31
CA LYS A 172 0.13 -16.40 5.51
C LYS A 172 0.85 -17.64 6.06
N SER A 173 0.23 -18.30 7.03
CA SER A 173 0.61 -19.62 7.49
C SER A 173 0.41 -20.67 6.39
N LEU A 174 1.12 -21.81 6.50
CA LEU A 174 0.93 -22.92 5.55
C LEU A 174 -0.52 -23.44 5.57
N VAL A 175 -1.15 -23.45 6.75
CA VAL A 175 -2.56 -23.88 6.91
C VAL A 175 -3.50 -22.97 6.11
N GLU A 176 -3.32 -21.66 6.22
CA GLU A 176 -4.11 -20.69 5.44
C GLU A 176 -3.88 -20.86 3.93
N LEU A 177 -2.65 -21.18 3.51
CA LEU A 177 -2.34 -21.45 2.10
C LEU A 177 -3.01 -22.74 1.61
N CYS A 178 -3.02 -23.82 2.39
CA CYS A 178 -3.71 -25.07 2.03
C CYS A 178 -5.21 -24.90 1.84
N GLN A 179 -5.83 -24.02 2.63
CA GLN A 179 -7.27 -23.74 2.58
C GLN A 179 -7.64 -22.73 1.48
N PHE A 180 -6.65 -22.10 0.86
CA PHE A 180 -6.86 -21.02 -0.09
C PHE A 180 -7.37 -21.56 -1.43
N GLN A 181 -8.66 -21.36 -1.72
CA GLN A 181 -9.33 -21.96 -2.89
C GLN A 181 -8.60 -21.79 -4.24
N PRO A 182 -8.03 -20.61 -4.57
CA PRO A 182 -7.42 -20.42 -5.88
C PRO A 182 -6.25 -21.38 -6.20
N ILE A 183 -5.54 -21.92 -5.21
CA ILE A 183 -4.46 -22.89 -5.48
C ILE A 183 -4.99 -24.24 -6.01
N LYS A 184 -6.29 -24.52 -5.91
CA LYS A 184 -6.90 -25.75 -6.44
C LYS A 184 -7.25 -25.66 -7.93
N SER A 185 -7.01 -24.52 -8.55
CA SER A 185 -7.52 -24.20 -9.89
C SER A 185 -6.45 -24.25 -10.98
N PHE A 186 -5.31 -24.88 -10.71
CA PHE A 186 -4.26 -25.09 -11.70
C PHE A 186 -4.55 -26.29 -12.59
N ASN A 187 -4.17 -26.19 -13.86
CA ASN A 187 -4.16 -27.29 -14.80
C ASN A 187 -2.75 -27.46 -15.40
N PRO A 188 -2.07 -28.61 -15.18
CA PRO A 188 -2.45 -29.70 -14.28
C PRO A 188 -2.52 -29.25 -12.80
N PRO A 189 -3.25 -29.97 -11.92
CA PRO A 189 -3.33 -29.64 -10.49
C PRO A 189 -1.96 -29.51 -9.83
N LEU A 190 -1.86 -28.65 -8.80
CA LEU A 190 -0.61 -28.53 -8.03
C LEU A 190 -0.25 -29.87 -7.37
N PRO A 191 1.05 -30.24 -7.35
CA PRO A 191 1.50 -31.36 -6.55
C PRO A 191 1.14 -31.16 -5.07
N HIS A 192 0.83 -32.24 -4.36
CA HIS A 192 0.36 -32.20 -2.97
C HIS A 192 1.37 -31.59 -1.98
N ASP A 193 2.65 -31.56 -2.34
CA ASP A 193 3.73 -30.97 -1.56
C ASP A 193 4.06 -29.53 -1.99
N ILE A 194 3.31 -28.93 -2.92
CA ILE A 194 3.52 -27.56 -3.40
C ILE A 194 2.35 -26.66 -3.01
N LEU A 195 2.68 -25.50 -2.45
CA LEU A 195 1.74 -24.40 -2.21
C LEU A 195 2.24 -23.14 -2.91
N LEU A 196 1.31 -22.35 -3.46
CA LEU A 196 1.62 -21.08 -4.11
C LEU A 196 0.98 -19.90 -3.36
N SER A 197 1.68 -18.77 -3.38
CA SER A 197 1.19 -17.52 -2.80
C SER A 197 1.60 -16.32 -3.63
N TYR A 198 0.66 -15.39 -3.82
CA TYR A 198 0.90 -14.08 -4.41
C TYR A 198 0.74 -12.99 -3.34
N TYR A 199 1.70 -12.08 -3.27
CA TYR A 199 1.66 -10.95 -2.35
C TYR A 199 2.50 -9.78 -2.86
N ILE A 200 2.30 -8.61 -2.26
CA ILE A 200 3.11 -7.43 -2.51
C ILE A 200 4.19 -7.32 -1.44
N ALA A 201 5.43 -7.02 -1.83
CA ALA A 201 6.51 -6.70 -0.90
C ALA A 201 7.41 -5.63 -1.51
N SER A 202 7.66 -4.55 -0.77
CA SER A 202 8.51 -3.43 -1.24
C SER A 202 8.18 -2.96 -2.68
N ALA A 203 6.89 -2.76 -2.97
CA ALA A 203 6.39 -2.39 -4.30
C ALA A 203 6.65 -3.40 -5.44
N LYS A 204 6.91 -4.67 -5.09
CA LYS A 204 7.03 -5.78 -6.03
C LYS A 204 5.86 -6.74 -5.87
N LEU A 205 5.41 -7.30 -6.99
CA LEU A 205 4.60 -8.51 -6.96
C LEU A 205 5.55 -9.70 -6.75
N VAL A 206 5.23 -10.54 -5.77
CA VAL A 206 6.01 -11.72 -5.44
C VAL A 206 5.13 -12.96 -5.55
N CYS A 207 5.64 -13.96 -6.25
CA CYS A 207 5.15 -15.32 -6.20
C CYS A 207 6.10 -16.15 -5.33
N ALA A 208 5.56 -16.84 -4.32
CA ALA A 208 6.30 -17.81 -3.53
C ALA A 208 5.72 -19.20 -3.72
N ALA A 209 6.59 -20.16 -4.05
CA ALA A 209 6.29 -21.58 -4.07
C ALA A 209 6.93 -22.25 -2.86
N TYR A 210 6.10 -22.87 -2.02
CA TYR A 210 6.51 -23.61 -0.83
C TYR A 210 6.48 -25.09 -1.14
N GLN A 211 7.63 -25.74 -1.08
CA GLN A 211 7.74 -27.19 -1.19
C GLN A 211 7.87 -27.80 0.21
N VAL A 212 6.85 -28.55 0.62
CA VAL A 212 6.73 -29.17 1.94
C VAL A 212 7.06 -30.64 1.85
N VAL A 213 8.25 -31.02 2.33
CA VAL A 213 8.68 -32.43 2.35
C VAL A 213 8.56 -32.99 3.77
N PRO A 214 7.70 -33.99 4.01
CA PRO A 214 7.66 -34.68 5.29
C PRO A 214 8.93 -35.52 5.48
N LYS A 215 9.57 -35.42 6.64
CA LYS A 215 10.67 -36.33 7.05
C LYS A 215 10.12 -37.49 7.88
N SER A 216 10.85 -38.60 7.87
CA SER A 216 10.53 -39.85 8.58
C SER A 216 10.36 -39.69 10.09
N ASN A 217 10.89 -38.63 10.68
CA ASN A 217 10.80 -38.31 12.11
C ASN A 217 9.62 -37.38 12.47
N GLY A 218 8.68 -37.15 11.54
CA GLY A 218 7.53 -36.26 11.75
C GLY A 218 7.85 -34.76 11.58
N VAL A 219 9.11 -34.39 11.34
CA VAL A 219 9.52 -33.00 11.07
C VAL A 219 9.29 -32.68 9.59
N GLN A 220 8.67 -31.54 9.27
CA GLN A 220 8.51 -31.08 7.90
C GLN A 220 9.64 -30.12 7.52
N THR A 221 10.23 -30.31 6.34
CA THR A 221 11.11 -29.30 5.73
C THR A 221 10.38 -28.50 4.69
N VAL A 222 10.53 -27.18 4.75
CA VAL A 222 9.92 -26.26 3.81
C VAL A 222 11.01 -25.58 3.01
N THR A 223 11.03 -25.82 1.69
CA THR A 223 11.88 -25.08 0.75
C THR A 223 11.04 -24.00 0.08
N ILE A 224 11.56 -22.78 -0.05
CA ILE A 224 10.83 -21.65 -0.61
C ILE A 224 11.54 -21.16 -1.87
N TYR A 225 10.83 -21.18 -3.00
CA TYR A 225 11.25 -20.55 -4.25
C TYR A 225 10.49 -19.24 -4.42
N GLN A 226 11.17 -18.17 -4.83
CA GLN A 226 10.56 -16.86 -5.00
C GLN A 226 10.89 -16.28 -6.37
N ALA A 227 9.85 -15.78 -7.04
CA ALA A 227 9.96 -14.98 -8.24
C ALA A 227 9.26 -13.63 -8.00
N GLU A 228 9.84 -12.55 -8.49
CA GLU A 228 9.32 -11.20 -8.27
C GLU A 228 9.48 -10.28 -9.48
N CYS A 229 8.60 -9.28 -9.59
CA CYS A 229 8.75 -8.17 -10.53
C CYS A 229 8.36 -6.86 -9.86
N ARG A 230 8.95 -5.75 -10.30
CA ARG A 230 8.50 -4.41 -9.89
C ARG A 230 7.19 -4.07 -10.61
N LEU A 231 6.26 -3.48 -9.88
CA LEU A 231 5.04 -2.90 -10.46
C LEU A 231 5.23 -1.38 -10.57
N PRO A 232 5.44 -0.81 -11.76
CA PRO A 232 5.75 0.62 -11.93
C PRO A 232 4.73 1.54 -11.24
N GLN A 233 3.43 1.24 -11.42
CA GLN A 233 2.33 1.96 -10.79
C GLN A 233 2.41 1.95 -9.26
N ILE A 234 2.76 0.81 -8.64
CA ILE A 234 2.89 0.70 -7.18
C ILE A 234 4.15 1.43 -6.68
N VAL A 235 5.23 1.43 -7.46
CA VAL A 235 6.44 2.22 -7.15
C VAL A 235 6.11 3.70 -7.08
N GLU A 236 5.37 4.22 -8.07
CA GLU A 236 4.90 5.61 -8.07
C GLU A 236 3.97 5.88 -6.87
N VAL A 237 3.00 5.01 -6.60
CA VAL A 237 2.11 5.15 -5.43
C VAL A 237 2.92 5.23 -4.13
N VAL A 238 3.92 4.37 -3.94
CA VAL A 238 4.79 4.42 -2.76
C VAL A 238 5.59 5.72 -2.69
N HIS A 239 6.05 6.24 -3.83
CA HIS A 239 6.69 7.56 -3.89
C HIS A 239 5.74 8.67 -3.42
N TYR A 240 4.54 8.77 -3.99
CA TYR A 240 3.54 9.76 -3.57
C TYR A 240 3.12 9.60 -2.10
N LEU A 241 3.02 8.37 -1.60
CA LEU A 241 2.73 8.11 -0.18
C LEU A 241 3.84 8.66 0.73
N ASN A 242 5.10 8.52 0.33
CA ASN A 242 6.22 9.12 1.07
C ASN A 242 6.14 10.66 1.03
N THR A 243 5.84 11.24 -0.12
CA THR A 243 5.64 12.69 -0.26
C THR A 243 4.50 13.20 0.64
N ALA A 244 3.33 12.54 0.61
CA ALA A 244 2.19 12.88 1.46
C ALA A 244 2.54 12.76 2.96
N PHE A 245 3.26 11.69 3.33
CA PHE A 245 3.72 11.50 4.70
C PHE A 245 4.64 12.64 5.14
N SER A 246 5.64 12.99 4.33
CA SER A 246 6.58 14.08 4.62
C SER A 246 5.86 15.41 4.78
N ILE A 247 4.95 15.77 3.87
CA ILE A 247 4.19 17.04 3.97
C ILE A 247 3.45 17.14 5.31
N ALA A 248 2.74 16.09 5.72
CA ALA A 248 2.01 16.08 6.98
C ALA A 248 2.95 16.01 8.20
N HIS A 249 3.99 15.18 8.14
CA HIS A 249 4.95 14.99 9.22
C HIS A 249 5.74 16.27 9.50
N ASP A 250 6.28 16.92 8.47
CA ASP A 250 7.11 18.11 8.60
C ASP A 250 6.30 19.27 9.19
N PHE A 251 5.05 19.44 8.76
CA PHE A 251 4.17 20.44 9.37
C PHE A 251 3.95 20.16 10.86
N LEU A 252 3.59 18.91 11.22
CA LEU A 252 3.35 18.53 12.61
C LEU A 252 4.61 18.64 13.49
N ALA A 253 5.77 18.25 12.97
CA ALA A 253 7.04 18.33 13.68
C ALA A 253 7.44 19.79 13.95
N ASN A 254 7.36 20.64 12.92
CA ASN A 254 7.60 22.07 13.06
C ASN A 254 6.63 22.71 14.05
N TYR A 255 5.37 22.29 14.04
CA TYR A 255 4.35 22.75 14.99
C TYR A 255 4.69 22.37 16.44
N CYS A 256 5.09 21.11 16.68
CA CYS A 256 5.51 20.65 18.00
C CYS A 256 6.75 21.36 18.53
N MET A 257 7.70 21.71 17.67
CA MET A 257 8.91 22.45 18.06
C MET A 257 8.58 23.85 18.59
N LEU A 258 7.60 24.54 18.00
CA LEU A 258 7.14 25.85 18.46
C LEU A 258 6.38 25.81 19.81
N LYS A 259 5.92 24.63 20.24
CA LYS A 259 5.21 24.46 21.52
C LYS A 259 6.10 24.02 22.68
N LYS A 260 7.33 23.57 22.42
CA LYS A 260 8.24 23.25 23.52
C LYS A 260 8.64 24.55 24.20
N PRO A 261 8.45 24.70 25.53
CA PRO A 261 9.04 25.84 26.23
C PRO A 261 10.55 25.80 26.01
N SER A 262 11.15 26.96 25.76
CA SER A 262 12.59 27.17 25.76
C SER A 262 13.18 26.74 27.11
N ILE A 263 13.46 25.45 27.26
CA ILE A 263 14.25 24.94 28.38
C ILE A 263 15.69 25.33 28.03
N ASN A 264 16.18 26.34 28.75
CA ASN A 264 17.56 26.82 28.87
C ASN A 264 17.80 28.24 28.36
N ALA A 265 17.54 29.20 29.24
CA ALA A 265 18.48 30.29 29.49
C ALA A 265 18.62 30.40 31.01
N ALA A 266 19.56 29.62 31.55
CA ALA A 266 20.10 29.80 32.89
C ALA A 266 21.33 30.70 32.80
#